data_AF-A0A7S2RNM5-F1
#
_entry.id   AF-A0A7S2RNM5-F1
#
_cell.length_a   1.000
_cell.length_b   1.000
_cell.length_c   1.000
_cell.angle_alpha   90.00
_cell.angle_beta   90.00
_cell.angle_gamma   90.00
#
_symmetry.space_group_name_H-M   'P 1'
#
loop_
_entity.id
_entity.type
_entity.pdbx_description
1 polymer ?
#
loop_
_entity_poly.entity_id
_entity_poly.type
_entity_poly.pdbx_seq_one_letter_code
_entity_poly.pdbx_strand_id
1 'polypeptide(L)'
;EMTFYDMTPFFTTNNIHLGTAITLDKTGNMYATYPGGIAIISRTGDMLATIPMQSHHIHLNSITLAQDGYFYTTTDDSRLLRLRTKAQPVEIPTDKYRNTQ
;
A
#
# COMPACT_ATOMS: atom_id res chain seq x y z
N GLU A 1 -11.04 -12.27 -15.98
CA GLU A 1 -11.98 -11.27 -15.44
C GLU A 1 -11.14 -10.08 -14.95
N MET A 2 -11.50 -8.86 -15.32
CA MET A 2 -10.76 -7.67 -14.88
C MET A 2 -11.32 -7.23 -13.54
N THR A 3 -10.49 -7.29 -12.50
CA THR A 3 -10.88 -6.90 -11.15
C THR A 3 -10.70 -5.39 -10.97
N PHE A 4 -11.75 -4.70 -10.55
CA PHE A 4 -11.77 -3.26 -10.34
C PHE A 4 -12.35 -2.93 -8.96
N TYR A 5 -11.69 -2.03 -8.23
CA TYR A 5 -12.24 -1.42 -7.02
C TYR A 5 -12.29 0.09 -7.20
N ASP A 6 -13.48 0.67 -7.03
CA ASP A 6 -13.68 2.12 -7.13
C ASP A 6 -13.20 2.84 -5.87
N MET A 7 -12.08 3.56 -5.99
CA MET A 7 -11.54 4.35 -4.88
C MET A 7 -12.11 5.78 -4.81
N THR A 8 -12.98 6.20 -5.73
CA THR A 8 -13.54 7.57 -5.78
C THR A 8 -14.06 8.07 -4.43
N PRO A 9 -14.75 7.27 -3.59
CA PRO A 9 -15.21 7.71 -2.28
C PRO A 9 -14.12 8.18 -1.31
N PHE A 10 -12.85 7.83 -1.55
CA PHE A 10 -11.70 8.26 -0.74
C PHE A 10 -11.09 9.60 -1.20
N PHE A 11 -11.47 10.12 -2.37
CA PHE A 11 -10.90 11.33 -2.98
C PHE A 11 -11.95 12.44 -3.06
N THR A 12 -12.50 12.83 -1.91
CA THR A 12 -13.64 13.77 -1.82
C THR A 12 -13.28 15.25 -1.94
N THR A 13 -11.99 15.60 -2.05
CA THR A 13 -11.54 17.00 -2.18
C THR A 13 -10.75 17.20 -3.47
N ASN A 14 -10.80 18.42 -4.02
CA ASN A 14 -10.06 18.84 -5.22
C ASN A 14 -8.51 18.83 -5.05
N ASN A 15 -7.99 18.28 -3.94
CA ASN A 15 -6.57 18.11 -3.69
C ASN A 15 -6.08 16.78 -4.30
N ILE A 16 -6.07 16.74 -5.63
CA ILE A 16 -5.69 15.59 -6.47
C ILE A 16 -4.17 15.43 -6.68
N HIS A 17 -3.34 16.24 -6.00
CA HIS A 17 -1.88 16.21 -6.13
C HIS A 17 -1.20 15.28 -5.12
N LEU A 18 -1.83 14.15 -4.79
CA LEU A 18 -1.31 13.23 -3.80
C LEU A 18 -0.72 12.01 -4.49
N GLY A 19 0.51 11.64 -4.11
CA GLY A 19 1.19 10.48 -4.63
C GLY A 19 0.47 9.20 -4.22
N THR A 20 -0.45 8.71 -5.04
CA THR A 20 -1.03 7.40 -4.82
C THR A 20 0.03 6.33 -5.08
N ALA A 21 0.17 5.43 -4.13
CA ALA A 21 1.12 4.34 -4.17
C ALA A 21 0.41 3.04 -3.83
N ILE A 22 0.89 1.95 -4.43
CA ILE A 22 0.33 0.62 -4.25
C ILE A 22 1.44 -0.39 -3.97
N THR A 23 1.18 -1.33 -3.07
CA THR A 23 1.99 -2.52 -2.87
C THR A 23 1.10 -3.76 -2.74
N LEU A 24 1.70 -4.95 -2.86
CA LEU A 24 1.02 -6.24 -2.75
C LEU A 24 1.61 -7.09 -1.63
N ASP A 25 0.79 -7.92 -1.01
CA ASP A 25 1.28 -9.07 -0.24
C ASP A 25 1.41 -10.33 -1.12
N LYS A 26 2.02 -11.38 -0.59
CA LYS A 26 2.21 -12.66 -1.29
C LYS A 26 0.91 -13.38 -1.66
N THR A 27 -0.22 -13.00 -1.07
CA THR A 27 -1.54 -13.60 -1.35
C THR A 27 -2.30 -12.84 -2.43
N GLY A 28 -1.75 -11.69 -2.86
CA GLY A 28 -2.32 -10.82 -3.88
C GLY A 28 -3.25 -9.74 -3.33
N ASN A 29 -3.31 -9.53 -2.02
CA ASN A 29 -4.04 -8.37 -1.48
C ASN A 29 -3.26 -7.10 -1.79
N MET A 30 -4.00 -6.07 -2.19
CA MET A 30 -3.49 -4.76 -2.54
C MET A 30 -3.57 -3.82 -1.34
N TYR A 31 -2.54 -3.00 -1.17
CA TYR A 31 -2.47 -1.94 -0.18
C TYR A 31 -2.25 -0.63 -0.93
N ALA A 32 -3.29 0.19 -1.02
CA ALA A 32 -3.28 1.42 -1.80
C ALA A 32 -3.38 2.63 -0.87
N THR A 33 -2.48 3.60 -1.02
CA THR A 33 -2.58 4.86 -0.27
C THR A 33 -3.75 5.69 -0.80
N TYR A 34 -4.40 6.41 0.10
CA TYR A 34 -5.42 7.40 -0.23
C TYR A 34 -5.33 8.57 0.77
N PRO A 35 -6.01 9.70 0.52
CA PRO A 35 -6.01 10.84 1.44
C PRO A 35 -6.57 10.42 2.81
N GLY A 36 -5.69 10.38 3.82
CA GLY A 36 -6.05 9.97 5.17
C GLY A 36 -5.88 8.49 5.49
N GLY A 37 -5.23 7.68 4.65
CA GLY A 37 -4.92 6.30 5.05
C GLY A 37 -4.43 5.35 3.96
N ILE A 38 -4.59 4.06 4.26
CA ILE A 38 -4.29 2.93 3.37
C ILE A 38 -5.53 2.07 3.24
N ALA A 39 -5.96 1.80 2.02
CA ALA A 39 -7.01 0.86 1.69
C ALA A 39 -6.40 -0.54 1.52
N ILE A 40 -7.04 -1.55 2.10
CA ILE A 40 -6.68 -2.96 1.94
C ILE A 40 -7.75 -3.61 1.07
N ILE A 41 -7.37 -4.01 -0.13
CA ILE A 41 -8.28 -4.55 -1.15
C ILE A 41 -7.87 -5.99 -1.42
N SER A 42 -8.82 -6.91 -1.45
CA SER A 42 -8.56 -8.31 -1.75
C SER A 42 -8.08 -8.47 -3.19
N ARG A 43 -7.46 -9.61 -3.50
CA ARG A 43 -7.13 -9.97 -4.88
C ARG A 43 -8.36 -10.05 -5.81
N THR A 44 -9.57 -10.17 -5.25
CA THR A 44 -10.85 -10.23 -5.97
C THR A 44 -11.52 -8.86 -6.09
N GLY A 45 -10.92 -7.80 -5.54
CA GLY A 45 -11.40 -6.43 -5.67
C GLY A 45 -12.32 -5.99 -4.53
N ASP A 46 -12.45 -6.77 -3.47
CA ASP A 46 -13.29 -6.43 -2.32
C ASP A 46 -12.49 -5.58 -1.33
N MET A 47 -13.08 -4.50 -0.82
CA MET A 47 -12.47 -3.76 0.30
C MET A 47 -12.50 -4.63 1.56
N LEU A 48 -11.33 -4.98 2.07
CA LEU A 48 -11.18 -5.77 3.28
C LEU A 48 -11.17 -4.89 4.53
N ALA A 49 -10.44 -3.77 4.49
CA ALA A 49 -10.31 -2.84 5.61
C ALA A 49 -9.62 -1.54 5.17
N THR A 50 -9.65 -0.54 6.06
CA THR A 50 -8.82 0.66 5.94
C THR A 50 -7.93 0.83 7.18
N ILE A 51 -6.75 1.41 6.98
CA ILE A 51 -5.86 1.88 8.04
C ILE A 51 -5.95 3.42 8.04
N PRO A 52 -6.75 4.03 8.92
CA PRO A 52 -6.87 5.47 8.96
C PRO A 52 -5.62 6.12 9.58
N MET A 53 -5.20 7.23 9.01
CA MET A 53 -4.24 8.15 9.62
C MET A 53 -5.02 9.24 10.36
N GLN A 54 -4.71 9.45 11.64
CA GLN A 54 -5.49 10.31 12.54
C GLN A 54 -5.49 11.80 12.16
N SER A 55 -4.61 12.23 11.27
CA SER A 55 -4.54 13.60 10.78
C SER A 55 -4.91 13.65 9.30
N HIS A 56 -5.99 14.36 9.01
CA HIS A 56 -6.49 14.61 7.65
C HIS A 56 -5.51 15.44 6.79
N HIS A 57 -4.46 15.99 7.41
CA HIS A 57 -3.40 16.75 6.74
C HIS A 57 -2.18 15.89 6.38
N ILE A 58 -2.20 14.60 6.67
CA ILE A 58 -1.09 13.70 6.31
C ILE A 58 -1.49 12.94 5.05
N HIS A 59 -0.70 13.13 4.00
CA HIS A 59 -0.89 12.41 2.76
C HIS A 59 0.27 11.45 2.52
N LEU A 60 -0.05 10.17 2.41
CA LEU A 60 0.94 9.15 2.10
C LEU A 60 1.27 9.22 0.61
N ASN A 61 2.54 9.38 0.27
CA ASN A 61 3.01 9.49 -1.11
C ASN A 61 3.77 8.26 -1.61
N SER A 62 4.10 7.32 -0.71
CA SER A 62 4.72 6.04 -1.04
C SER A 62 4.29 4.96 -0.06
N ILE A 63 4.38 3.69 -0.45
CA ILE A 63 4.22 2.55 0.46
C ILE A 63 5.06 1.38 -0.04
N THR A 64 5.72 0.68 0.88
CA THR A 64 6.39 -0.60 0.61
C THR A 64 6.15 -1.57 1.76
N LEU A 65 6.00 -2.86 1.45
CA LEU A 65 5.92 -3.95 2.42
C LEU A 65 7.30 -4.60 2.55
N ALA A 66 7.92 -4.48 3.73
CA ALA A 66 9.23 -5.03 4.00
C ALA A 66 9.17 -6.44 4.62
N GLN A 67 10.28 -7.17 4.50
CA GLN A 67 10.48 -8.53 5.06
C GLN A 67 10.43 -8.57 6.59
N ASP A 68 10.58 -7.42 7.26
CA ASP A 68 10.50 -7.32 8.72
C ASP A 68 9.04 -7.26 9.26
N GLY A 69 8.04 -7.35 8.38
CA GLY A 69 6.62 -7.32 8.75
C GLY A 69 6.08 -5.91 8.99
N TYR A 70 6.66 -4.90 8.34
CA TYR A 70 6.20 -3.53 8.42
C TYR A 70 5.90 -2.95 7.03
N PHE A 71 4.88 -2.11 6.97
CA PHE A 71 4.79 -1.11 5.93
C PHE A 71 5.69 0.07 6.28
N TYR A 72 6.46 0.51 5.29
CA TYR A 72 7.14 1.80 5.32
C TYR A 72 6.44 2.72 4.34
N THR A 73 6.05 3.89 4.81
CA THR A 73 5.36 4.90 4.01
C THR A 73 5.96 6.26 4.28
N THR A 74 6.15 7.04 3.23
CA THR A 74 6.52 8.45 3.36
C THR A 74 5.29 9.33 3.27
N THR A 75 5.36 10.45 3.96
CA THR A 75 4.33 11.48 3.93
C THR A 75 4.78 12.66 3.07
N ASP A 76 3.83 13.47 2.65
CA ASP A 76 4.04 14.75 1.98
C ASP A 76 4.84 15.76 2.84
N ASP A 77 4.75 15.67 4.17
CA ASP A 77 5.58 16.45 5.10
C ASP A 77 6.93 15.79 5.46
N SER A 78 7.46 14.94 4.57
CA SER A 78 8.81 14.37 4.64
C SER A 78 9.09 13.46 5.85
N ARG A 79 8.07 12.85 6.45
CA ARG A 79 8.24 11.86 7.51
C ARG A 79 8.24 10.45 6.94
N LEU A 80 8.99 9.57 7.59
CA LEU A 80 8.90 8.12 7.41
C LEU A 80 8.02 7.56 8.52
N LEU A 81 6.95 6.87 8.15
CA LEU A 81 6.12 6.11 9.07
C LEU A 81 6.38 4.63 8.89
N ARG A 82 6.35 3.91 10.02
CA ARG A 82 6.52 2.47 10.08
C ARG A 82 5.30 1.86 10.74
N LEU A 83 4.54 1.05 10.00
CA LEU A 83 3.27 0.46 10.44
C LEU A 83 3.40 -1.05 10.50
N ARG A 84 3.21 -1.64 11.69
CA ARG A 84 3.31 -3.10 11.86
C ARG A 84 2.15 -3.79 11.15
N THR A 85 2.44 -4.87 10.43
CA THR A 85 1.44 -5.64 9.69
C THR A 85 1.66 -7.14 9.83
N LYS A 86 0.63 -7.91 9.52
CA LYS A 86 0.73 -9.37 9.36
C LYS A 86 0.89 -9.77 7.89
N ALA A 87 0.81 -8.80 6.97
CA ALA A 87 1.03 -9.01 5.55
C ALA A 87 2.45 -9.56 5.33
N GLN A 88 2.58 -10.49 4.40
CA GLN A 88 3.86 -11.06 4.04
C GLN A 88 4.26 -10.56 2.65
N PRO A 89 5.46 -10.01 2.46
CA PRO A 89 5.89 -9.49 1.17
C PRO A 89 5.96 -10.59 0.12
N VAL A 90 5.84 -10.19 -1.14
CA VAL A 90 6.10 -11.07 -2.27
C VAL A 90 7.56 -11.51 -2.21
N GLU A 91 7.77 -12.82 -2.15
CA GLU A 91 9.11 -13.40 -2.29
C GLU A 91 9.53 -13.31 -3.75
N ILE A 92 10.33 -12.29 -4.08
CA ILE A 92 11.04 -12.24 -5.36
C ILE A 92 12.42 -12.85 -5.11
N PRO A 93 12.68 -14.08 -5.56
CA PRO A 93 14.00 -14.67 -5.38
C PRO A 93 15.00 -13.88 -6.23
N THR A 94 15.93 -13.23 -5.56
CA THR A 94 16.94 -12.35 -6.16
C THR A 94 18.14 -13.12 -6.71
N ASP A 95 18.17 -14.45 -6.56
CA ASP A 95 19.31 -15.32 -6.85
C ASP A 95 18.98 -16.53 -7.75
N LYS A 96 17.83 -16.55 -8.44
CA LYS A 96 17.39 -17.68 -9.30
C LYS A 96 18.37 -18.10 -10.42
N TYR A 97 19.42 -17.34 -10.69
CA TYR A 97 20.40 -17.61 -11.74
C TYR A 97 21.83 -17.91 -11.22
N ARG A 98 22.04 -18.11 -9.91
CA ARG A 98 23.41 -18.24 -9.37
C ARG A 98 24.04 -19.65 -9.45
N ASN A 99 23.29 -20.68 -9.86
CA ASN A 99 23.72 -22.08 -9.75
C ASN A 99 23.75 -22.87 -11.08
N THR A 100 24.09 -22.26 -12.21
CA THR A 100 24.33 -23.00 -13.48
C THR A 100 25.74 -22.81 -14.03
N GLN A 101 26.76 -22.87 -13.18
CA GLN A 101 28.17 -23.00 -13.60
C GLN A 101 28.81 -24.22 -12.95
#